data_AF-A0A969XWV3-F1
#
_entry.id   AF-A0A969XWV3-F1
#
_cell.length_a   1.000
_cell.length_b   1.000
_cell.length_c   1.000
_cell.angle_alpha   90.00
_cell.angle_beta   90.00
_cell.angle_gamma   90.00
#
_symmetry.space_group_name_H-M   'P 1'
#
loop_
_entity.id
_entity.type
_entity.pdbx_description
1 polymer ?
#
loop_
_entity_poly.entity_id
_entity_poly.type
_entity_poly.pdbx_seq_one_letter_code
_entity_poly.pdbx_strand_id
1 'polypeptide(L)' 'LIRTLGTDRILFGTDSPWADQREEIGRMKALGLTDAEYDAIFSGNARRLLASLGV' A
#
# COMPACT_ATOMS: atom_id res chain seq x y z
N LEU A 1 -3.59 -6.58 -10.52
CA LEU A 1 -2.84 -5.30 -10.44
C LEU A 1 -1.46 -5.48 -9.82
N ILE A 2 -1.33 -5.83 -8.53
CA ILE A 2 -0.02 -5.99 -7.85
C ILE A 2 0.94 -6.87 -8.67
N ARG A 3 0.50 -8.08 -9.06
CA ARG A 3 1.31 -9.01 -9.87
C ARG A 3 1.64 -8.49 -11.29
N THR A 4 0.76 -7.66 -11.87
CA THR A 4 0.90 -7.12 -13.24
C THR A 4 1.82 -5.91 -13.29
N LEU A 5 1.69 -5.01 -12.30
CA LEU A 5 2.41 -3.74 -12.24
C LEU A 5 3.72 -3.84 -11.45
N GLY A 6 3.85 -4.87 -10.62
CA GLY A 6 4.93 -5.04 -9.65
C GLY A 6 4.61 -4.34 -8.34
N THR A 7 4.95 -5.01 -7.23
CA THR A 7 4.68 -4.55 -5.86
C THR A 7 5.24 -3.15 -5.59
N ASP A 8 6.40 -2.80 -6.13
CA ASP A 8 7.09 -1.52 -5.90
C ASP A 8 6.37 -0.29 -6.48
N ARG A 9 5.33 -0.49 -7.29
CA ARG A 9 4.55 0.57 -7.95
C ARG A 9 3.15 0.77 -7.36
N ILE A 10 2.84 0.09 -6.26
CA ILE A 10 1.51 0.14 -5.62
C ILE A 10 1.60 0.89 -4.29
N LEU A 11 0.63 1.77 -4.04
CA LEU A 11 0.50 2.50 -2.77
C LEU A 11 -0.84 2.13 -2.13
N PHE A 12 -0.83 1.91 -0.81
CA PHE A 12 -2.07 1.77 -0.05
C PHE A 12 -2.71 3.15 0.22
N GLY A 13 -4.03 3.22 0.11
CA GLY A 13 -4.83 4.37 0.52
C GLY A 13 -6.21 3.89 0.96
N THR A 14 -6.73 4.49 2.03
CA THR A 14 -8.02 4.10 2.64
C THR A 14 -9.20 4.86 2.07
N ASP A 15 -8.98 5.89 1.26
CA ASP A 15 -10.03 6.83 0.83
C ASP A 15 -10.84 7.45 1.99
N SER A 16 -10.16 7.76 3.09
CA SER A 16 -10.82 8.39 4.24
C SER A 16 -11.10 9.88 4.00
N PRO A 17 -12.24 10.42 4.48
CA PRO A 17 -13.22 9.79 5.38
C PRO A 17 -14.35 9.00 4.70
N TRP A 18 -14.28 8.75 3.39
CA TRP A 18 -15.35 8.06 2.64
C TRP A 18 -15.39 6.54 2.87
N ALA A 19 -14.26 5.92 3.24
CA ALA A 19 -14.21 4.53 3.69
C ALA A 19 -13.55 4.37 5.07
N ASP A 20 -14.00 3.34 5.79
CA ASP A 20 -13.48 2.98 7.12
C ASP A 20 -12.07 2.38 7.00
N GLN A 21 -11.14 2.96 7.76
CA GLN A 21 -9.73 2.60 7.69
C GLN A 21 -9.47 1.15 8.11
N ARG A 22 -10.21 0.64 9.11
CA ARG A 22 -10.03 -0.73 9.61
C ARG A 22 -10.52 -1.73 8.57
N GLU A 23 -11.63 -1.45 7.91
CA GLU A 23 -12.14 -2.29 6.83
C GLU A 23 -11.17 -2.36 5.65
N GLU A 24 -10.63 -1.23 5.18
CA GLU A 24 -9.68 -1.25 4.04
C GLU A 24 -8.39 -1.99 4.37
N ILE A 25 -7.85 -1.83 5.59
CA ILE A 25 -6.71 -2.63 6.04
C ILE A 25 -7.06 -4.13 6.06
N GLY A 26 -8.28 -4.48 6.51
CA GLY A 26 -8.77 -5.86 6.50
C GLY A 26 -8.83 -6.45 5.08
N ARG A 27 -9.38 -5.70 4.13
CA ARG A 27 -9.45 -6.10 2.71
C ARG A 27 -8.06 -6.31 2.11
N MET A 28 -7.11 -5.42 2.40
CA MET A 28 -5.72 -5.57 1.96
C MET A 28 -5.09 -6.84 2.56
N LYS A 29 -5.25 -7.09 3.87
CA LYS A 29 -4.70 -8.28 4.54
C LYS A 29 -5.31 -9.61 4.06
N ALA A 30 -6.54 -9.58 3.56
CA ALA A 30 -7.19 -10.76 3.00
C ALA A 30 -6.57 -11.24 1.67
N LEU A 31 -5.72 -10.41 1.01
CA LEU A 31 -5.06 -10.77 -0.24
C LEU A 31 -3.95 -11.83 -0.08
N GLY A 32 -3.52 -12.12 1.15
CA GLY A 32 -2.51 -13.15 1.42
C GLY A 32 -1.14 -12.85 0.79
N LEU A 33 -0.76 -11.58 0.72
CA LEU A 33 0.58 -11.17 0.27
C LEU A 33 1.64 -11.57 1.30
N THR A 34 2.91 -11.55 0.89
CA THR A 34 4.02 -11.76 1.84
C THR A 34 4.23 -10.53 2.71
N ASP A 35 4.88 -10.70 3.86
CA ASP A 35 5.19 -9.57 4.76
C ASP A 35 6.00 -8.47 4.06
N ALA A 36 6.97 -8.85 3.22
CA ALA A 36 7.75 -7.91 2.42
C ALA A 36 6.89 -7.11 1.42
N GLU A 37 5.85 -7.75 0.85
CA GLU A 37 4.91 -7.08 -0.04
C GLU A 37 3.99 -6.11 0.71
N TYR A 38 3.54 -6.50 1.91
CA TYR A 38 2.78 -5.60 2.77
C TYR A 38 3.60 -4.40 3.21
N ASP A 39 4.85 -4.60 3.64
CA ASP A 39 5.74 -3.52 4.06
C ASP A 39 5.98 -2.51 2.93
N ALA A 40 6.18 -3.01 1.71
CA ALA A 40 6.32 -2.19 0.52
C ALA A 40 5.04 -1.36 0.27
N ILE A 41 3.87 -2.01 0.24
CA ILE A 41 2.61 -1.37 -0.15
C ILE A 41 2.06 -0.42 0.92
N PHE A 42 2.13 -0.80 2.20
CA PHE A 42 1.60 0.01 3.30
C PHE A 42 2.43 1.25 3.60
N SER A 43 3.75 1.22 3.34
CA SER A 43 4.58 2.39 3.64
C SER A 43 5.84 2.54 2.80
N GLY A 44 6.54 1.45 2.46
CA GLY A 44 7.86 1.51 1.83
C GLY A 44 7.85 2.28 0.50
N ASN A 45 6.86 2.01 -0.34
CA ASN A 45 6.70 2.65 -1.64
C ASN A 45 6.39 4.15 -1.50
N ALA A 46 5.53 4.51 -0.55
CA ALA A 46 5.18 5.91 -0.28
C ALA A 46 6.40 6.68 0.22
N ARG A 47 7.17 6.10 1.15
CA ARG A 47 8.41 6.68 1.68
C ARG A 47 9.44 6.92 0.59
N ARG A 48 9.68 5.94 -0.29
CA ARG A 48 10.62 6.10 -1.42
C ARG A 48 10.17 7.22 -2.36
N LEU A 49 8.87 7.28 -2.67
CA LEU A 49 8.32 8.31 -3.54
C LEU A 49 8.49 9.70 -2.93
N LEU A 50 8.08 9.90 -1.67
CA LEU A 50 8.20 11.19 -0.99
C LEU A 50 9.66 11.63 -0.82
N ALA A 51 10.55 10.70 -0.46
CA ALA A 51 11.98 10.98 -0.39
C ALA A 51 12.56 11.40 -1.75
N SER A 52 12.10 10.80 -2.86
CA SER A 52 12.52 11.21 -4.21
C SER A 52 12.04 12.61 -4.61
N LEU A 53 10.99 13.11 -3.95
CA LEU A 53 10.46 14.46 -4.12
C LEU A 53 11.10 15.47 -3.15
N GLY A 54 11.99 15.04 -2.26
CA GLY A 54 12.66 15.90 -1.27
C GLY A 54 11.75 16.36 -0.13
N VAL A 55 10.67 15.62 0.15
CA VAL A 55 9.72 15.86 1.25
C VAL A 55 9.91 14.84 2.36
#